data_AF-A0A9P6PL58-F1
#
_entry.id   AF-A0A9P6PL58-F1
#
_cell.length_a   1.000
_cell.length_b   1.000
_cell.length_c   1.000
_cell.angle_alpha   90.00
_cell.angle_beta   90.00
_cell.angle_gamma   90.00
#
_symmetry.space_group_name_H-M   'P 1'
#
loop_
_entity.id
_entity.type
_entity.pdbx_description
1 polymer ?
#
loop_
_entity_poly.entity_id
_entity_poly.type
_entity_poly.pdbx_seq_one_letter_code
_entity_poly.pdbx_strand_id
1 'polypeptide(L)'
;MAAAIRVAQNSKASIRSLISLMNKSCTCPAHSHARALQNQQATNTDSKHHHHTSDCGHLDANHEYAFEIASSTMRFGDGVTREVGQDLVNMKAKKVLVMTDPNIAKLPVMKTVVDSLKANGVPFVVYDKTRAEPTDKSFQDAIEFTKLHKPDVFVAVGGGSVMDTCKAANLYSNYPEADLLEFVNAPIGKGSVIDKTLSPLIAIPTTAGTGSETTGTSIFDYEPLKVKTGIASRKLRPTLGIVDPLNTRTMPSQVKIASGLD
;
A
#
# COMPACT_ATOMS: atom_id res chain seq x y z
N MET A 1 -54.57 -19.25 -18.89
CA MET A 1 -54.49 -19.96 -17.60
C MET A 1 -53.23 -19.50 -16.88
N ALA A 2 -53.38 -18.81 -15.75
CA ALA A 2 -52.28 -18.26 -14.96
C ALA A 2 -51.73 -19.32 -13.99
N ALA A 3 -50.40 -19.50 -13.97
CA ALA A 3 -49.72 -20.38 -13.02
C ALA A 3 -49.36 -19.59 -11.76
N ALA A 4 -49.83 -20.08 -10.61
CA ALA A 4 -49.67 -19.46 -9.30
C ALA A 4 -48.23 -19.59 -8.76
N ILE A 5 -47.66 -18.49 -8.28
CA ILE A 5 -46.40 -18.44 -7.54
C ILE A 5 -46.65 -18.97 -6.12
N ARG A 6 -46.00 -20.08 -5.75
CA ARG A 6 -45.96 -20.57 -4.37
C ARG A 6 -44.90 -19.79 -3.59
N VAL A 7 -45.34 -18.94 -2.65
CA VAL A 7 -44.47 -18.34 -1.63
C VAL A 7 -44.22 -19.36 -0.54
N ALA A 8 -42.95 -19.69 -0.28
CA ALA A 8 -42.55 -20.58 0.80
C ALA A 8 -42.83 -19.92 2.16
N GLN A 9 -43.64 -20.59 2.99
CA GLN A 9 -43.81 -20.24 4.40
C GLN A 9 -42.64 -20.84 5.19
N ASN A 10 -41.71 -19.98 5.62
CA ASN A 10 -40.72 -20.24 6.68
C ASN A 10 -40.13 -18.87 7.08
N SER A 11 -39.99 -18.45 8.32
CA SER A 11 -40.49 -18.89 9.63
C SER A 11 -40.33 -17.67 10.56
N LYS A 12 -41.28 -17.43 11.46
CA LYS A 12 -41.18 -16.37 12.49
C LYS A 12 -39.93 -16.53 13.38
N ALA A 13 -39.25 -17.68 13.31
CA ALA A 13 -38.01 -17.98 14.01
C ALA A 13 -36.78 -17.25 13.44
N SER A 14 -36.72 -17.01 12.12
CA SER A 14 -35.55 -16.36 11.50
C SER A 14 -35.48 -14.86 11.82
N ILE A 15 -36.63 -14.21 12.03
CA ILE A 15 -36.70 -12.79 12.42
C ILE A 15 -36.38 -12.60 13.90
N ARG A 16 -36.82 -13.53 14.78
CA ARG A 16 -36.48 -13.48 16.22
C ARG A 16 -34.98 -13.74 16.47
N SER A 17 -34.35 -14.57 15.65
CA SER A 17 -32.90 -14.80 15.65
C SER A 17 -32.12 -13.51 15.34
N LEU A 18 -32.53 -12.77 14.30
CA LEU A 18 -31.91 -11.49 13.91
C LEU A 18 -32.09 -10.39 14.97
N ILE A 19 -33.28 -10.26 15.57
CA ILE A 19 -33.54 -9.28 16.64
C ILE A 19 -32.74 -9.60 17.92
N SER A 20 -32.58 -10.89 18.25
CA SER A 20 -31.76 -11.32 19.39
C SER A 20 -30.26 -11.09 19.17
N LEU A 21 -29.78 -11.09 17.91
CA LEU A 21 -28.39 -10.82 17.56
C LEU A 21 -28.09 -9.32 17.58
N MET A 22 -29.02 -8.48 17.13
CA MET A 22 -28.90 -7.02 17.21
C MET A 22 -28.91 -6.49 18.66
N ASN A 23 -29.65 -7.14 19.56
CA ASN A 23 -29.69 -6.79 20.98
C ASN A 23 -28.52 -7.36 21.81
N LYS A 24 -27.66 -8.20 21.21
CA LYS A 24 -26.47 -8.77 21.87
C LYS A 24 -25.15 -8.17 21.37
N SER A 25 -25.20 -7.23 20.43
CA SER A 25 -24.02 -6.50 19.97
C SER A 25 -23.94 -5.13 20.67
N CYS A 26 -22.78 -4.90 21.29
CA CYS A 26 -22.24 -3.61 21.73
C CYS A 26 -22.61 -3.13 23.14
N THR A 27 -21.92 -3.67 24.14
CA THR A 27 -21.52 -2.90 25.33
C THR A 27 -20.17 -2.22 25.02
N CYS A 28 -20.18 -1.23 24.13
CA CYS A 28 -19.03 -0.38 23.88
C CYS A 28 -19.20 0.94 24.66
N PRO A 29 -18.21 1.38 25.45
CA PRO A 29 -18.29 2.64 26.21
C PRO A 29 -18.48 3.89 25.34
N ALA A 30 -18.24 3.82 24.04
CA ALA A 30 -18.32 4.96 23.11
C ALA A 30 -19.76 5.39 22.72
N HIS A 31 -20.80 4.68 23.16
CA HIS A 31 -22.20 4.97 22.77
C HIS A 31 -23.22 4.99 23.93
N SER A 32 -22.80 5.08 25.19
CA SER A 32 -23.71 5.03 26.35
C SER A 32 -24.52 6.31 26.64
N HIS A 33 -24.31 7.41 25.90
CA HIS A 33 -24.95 8.69 26.24
C HIS A 33 -26.39 8.88 25.74
N ALA A 34 -27.00 7.90 25.07
CA ALA A 34 -28.35 8.03 24.50
C ALA A 34 -29.48 7.35 25.30
N ARG A 35 -29.29 7.13 26.61
CA ARG A 35 -30.33 6.47 27.44
C ARG A 35 -30.55 7.10 28.82
N ALA A 36 -30.47 8.43 28.89
CA ALA A 36 -30.90 9.18 30.06
C ALA A 36 -32.11 10.05 29.70
N LEU A 37 -33.30 9.45 29.62
CA LEU A 37 -34.59 10.13 29.69
C LEU A 37 -35.69 9.06 29.87
N GLN A 38 -35.95 8.67 31.13
CA GLN A 38 -37.27 8.30 31.65
C GLN A 38 -37.18 7.93 33.14
N ASN A 39 -37.79 8.80 33.96
CA ASN A 39 -38.60 8.47 35.15
C ASN A 39 -38.01 7.57 36.26
N GLN A 40 -37.72 8.15 37.44
CA GLN A 40 -38.65 8.16 38.57
C GLN A 40 -38.10 8.90 39.81
N GLN A 41 -39.03 9.52 40.53
CA GLN A 41 -38.87 10.31 41.75
C GLN A 41 -38.71 9.45 43.01
N ALA A 42 -37.96 10.01 43.97
CA ALA A 42 -38.08 9.93 45.44
C ALA A 42 -37.81 8.59 46.16
N THR A 43 -36.81 8.57 47.05
CA THR A 43 -36.96 8.76 48.51
C THR A 43 -35.61 8.97 49.21
N ASN A 44 -35.60 9.80 50.27
CA ASN A 44 -34.48 10.09 51.16
C ASN A 44 -34.03 8.86 51.96
N THR A 45 -32.73 8.74 52.24
CA THR A 45 -32.19 8.64 53.61
C THR A 45 -30.65 8.67 53.59
N ASP A 46 -30.11 9.43 54.55
CA ASP A 46 -28.69 9.57 54.86
C ASP A 46 -27.96 8.22 54.99
N SER A 47 -26.83 8.06 54.30
CA SER A 47 -25.64 7.44 54.90
C SER A 47 -24.39 7.58 54.03
N LYS A 48 -23.43 8.31 54.59
CA LYS A 48 -21.98 8.06 54.51
C LYS A 48 -21.35 8.09 53.12
N HIS A 49 -20.69 9.22 52.87
CA HIS A 49 -19.56 9.36 51.96
C HIS A 49 -18.52 8.26 52.20
N HIS A 50 -18.65 7.14 51.50
CA HIS A 50 -17.50 6.33 51.15
C HIS A 50 -16.95 6.90 49.85
N HIS A 51 -15.81 7.57 49.97
CA HIS A 51 -14.88 7.75 48.86
C HIS A 51 -14.58 6.37 48.28
N HIS A 52 -15.35 5.95 47.28
CA HIS A 52 -14.79 5.11 46.24
C HIS A 52 -13.83 6.02 45.48
N THR A 53 -12.61 6.13 46.00
CA THR A 53 -11.46 6.30 45.14
C THR A 53 -11.62 5.23 44.09
N SER A 54 -11.98 5.62 42.87
CA SER A 54 -11.77 4.77 41.72
C SER A 54 -10.29 4.43 41.80
N ASP A 55 -10.01 3.22 42.26
CA ASP A 55 -8.72 2.59 42.09
C ASP A 55 -8.51 2.62 40.59
N CYS A 56 -7.83 3.68 40.13
CA CYS A 56 -7.26 3.76 38.80
C CYS A 56 -6.17 2.71 38.83
N GLY A 57 -6.63 1.46 38.69
CA GLY A 57 -5.82 0.27 38.67
C GLY A 57 -4.65 0.58 37.76
N HIS A 58 -3.46 0.34 38.30
CA HIS A 58 -2.20 0.36 37.59
C HIS A 58 -2.43 -0.12 36.16
N LEU A 59 -2.51 0.81 35.21
CA LEU A 59 -2.27 0.47 33.82
C LEU A 59 -0.80 0.07 33.82
N ASP A 60 -0.56 -1.24 33.73
CA ASP A 60 0.76 -1.79 33.47
C ASP A 60 1.41 -0.92 32.40
N ALA A 61 2.43 -0.15 32.80
CA ALA A 61 3.08 0.87 31.97
C ALA A 61 3.89 0.26 30.79
N ASN A 62 3.66 -1.02 30.48
CA ASN A 62 4.47 -1.84 29.59
C ASN A 62 3.69 -2.44 28.41
N HIS A 63 2.42 -2.06 28.18
CA HIS A 63 1.68 -2.54 27.03
C HIS A 63 1.25 -1.38 26.13
N GLU A 64 1.68 -1.43 24.87
CA GLU A 64 1.12 -0.59 23.81
C GLU A 64 -0.38 -0.88 23.70
N TYR A 65 -1.23 0.13 23.94
CA TYR A 65 -2.68 -0.05 23.88
C TYR A 65 -3.22 -0.06 22.44
N ALA A 66 -2.46 0.51 21.50
CA ALA A 66 -2.79 0.59 20.08
C ALA A 66 -1.55 0.86 19.23
N PHE A 67 -1.54 0.33 18.00
CA PHE A 67 -0.62 0.70 16.93
C PHE A 67 -1.39 0.80 15.61
N GLU A 68 -0.93 1.67 14.70
CA GLU A 68 -1.48 1.80 13.36
C GLU A 68 -0.50 1.20 12.35
N ILE A 69 -0.97 0.27 11.51
CA ILE A 69 -0.21 -0.19 10.35
C ILE A 69 -0.72 0.53 9.12
N ALA A 70 0.10 1.46 8.62
CA ALA A 70 -0.13 2.09 7.34
C ALA A 70 0.66 1.33 6.27
N SER A 71 0.00 0.48 5.48
CA SER A 71 0.56 -0.27 4.35
C SER A 71 -0.12 0.11 3.03
N SER A 72 0.45 -0.32 1.90
CA SER A 72 -0.25 -0.37 0.62
C SER A 72 -1.39 -1.38 0.69
N THR A 73 -2.39 -1.21 -0.18
CA THR A 73 -3.27 -2.32 -0.54
C THR A 73 -2.40 -3.42 -1.16
N MET A 74 -2.57 -4.66 -0.72
CA MET A 74 -1.78 -5.79 -1.15
C MET A 74 -2.67 -6.87 -1.74
N ARG A 75 -2.27 -7.40 -2.90
CA ARG A 75 -2.82 -8.62 -3.47
C ARG A 75 -1.74 -9.68 -3.44
N PHE A 76 -2.03 -10.79 -2.78
CA PHE A 76 -1.13 -11.93 -2.66
C PHE A 76 -1.77 -13.16 -3.29
N GLY A 77 -1.00 -13.95 -4.05
CA GLY A 77 -1.43 -15.27 -4.49
C GLY A 77 -0.72 -15.75 -5.75
N ASP A 78 -0.87 -17.03 -6.09
CA ASP A 78 -0.19 -17.59 -7.24
C ASP A 78 -0.75 -17.06 -8.57
N GLY A 79 0.15 -16.50 -9.37
CA GLY A 79 -0.13 -15.98 -10.70
C GLY A 79 -0.94 -14.68 -10.73
N VAL A 80 -1.17 -14.01 -9.59
CA VAL A 80 -1.96 -12.76 -9.52
C VAL A 80 -1.37 -11.63 -10.35
N THR A 81 -0.10 -11.71 -10.76
CA THR A 81 0.54 -10.77 -11.70
C THR A 81 -0.24 -10.62 -13.00
N ARG A 82 -0.94 -11.67 -13.45
CA ARG A 82 -1.75 -11.65 -14.69
C ARG A 82 -2.94 -10.68 -14.66
N GLU A 83 -3.29 -10.16 -13.49
CA GLU A 83 -4.45 -9.27 -13.29
C GLU A 83 -4.10 -7.79 -13.48
N VAL A 84 -2.81 -7.44 -13.53
CA VAL A 84 -2.33 -6.04 -13.59
C VAL A 84 -2.96 -5.24 -14.75
N GLY A 85 -3.26 -5.89 -15.87
CA GLY A 85 -3.90 -5.24 -17.02
C GLY A 85 -5.33 -4.79 -16.70
N GLN A 86 -6.10 -5.63 -16.01
CA GLN A 86 -7.46 -5.29 -15.57
C GLN A 86 -7.43 -4.19 -14.50
N ASP A 87 -6.44 -4.20 -13.60
CA ASP A 87 -6.26 -3.12 -12.63
C ASP A 87 -6.04 -1.76 -13.31
N LEU A 88 -5.22 -1.73 -14.35
CA LEU A 88 -4.92 -0.51 -15.11
C LEU A 88 -6.13 -0.03 -15.92
N VAL A 89 -6.94 -0.94 -16.46
CA VAL A 89 -8.23 -0.61 -17.08
C VAL A 89 -9.16 0.01 -16.04
N ASN A 90 -9.25 -0.57 -14.84
CA ASN A 90 -10.09 -0.05 -13.75
C ASN A 90 -9.61 1.34 -13.28
N MET A 91 -8.31 1.60 -13.33
CA MET A 91 -7.70 2.92 -13.07
C MET A 91 -7.88 3.91 -14.22
N LYS A 92 -8.44 3.48 -15.37
CA LYS A 92 -8.58 4.28 -16.59
C LYS A 92 -7.24 4.82 -17.11
N ALA A 93 -6.18 4.02 -16.96
CA ALA A 93 -4.84 4.37 -17.39
C ALA A 93 -4.79 4.61 -18.91
N LYS A 94 -4.23 5.74 -19.33
CA LYS A 94 -4.07 6.09 -20.75
C LYS A 94 -2.67 5.80 -21.27
N LYS A 95 -1.65 5.93 -20.41
CA LYS A 95 -0.25 5.72 -20.77
C LYS A 95 0.55 5.23 -19.57
N VAL A 96 0.84 3.93 -19.57
CA VAL A 96 1.57 3.27 -18.49
C VAL A 96 3.08 3.33 -18.74
N LEU A 97 3.86 3.64 -17.71
CA LEU A 97 5.29 3.40 -17.70
C LEU A 97 5.61 2.16 -16.88
N VAL A 98 6.11 1.13 -17.54
CA VAL A 98 6.61 -0.09 -16.90
C VAL A 98 8.11 0.07 -16.68
N MET A 99 8.56 0.01 -15.42
CA MET A 99 9.97 0.06 -15.05
C MET A 99 10.48 -1.32 -14.62
N THR A 100 11.65 -1.70 -15.11
CA THR A 100 12.33 -2.95 -14.79
C THR A 100 13.84 -2.81 -14.98
N ASP A 101 14.59 -3.87 -14.68
CA ASP A 101 16.02 -3.96 -14.96
C ASP A 101 16.30 -4.90 -16.16
N PRO A 102 17.51 -4.85 -16.77
CA PRO A 102 17.82 -5.61 -17.97
C PRO A 102 17.76 -7.14 -17.80
N ASN A 103 17.85 -7.65 -16.58
CA ASN A 103 17.77 -9.07 -16.29
C ASN A 103 16.30 -9.50 -16.17
N ILE A 104 15.52 -8.78 -15.36
CA ILE A 104 14.09 -9.05 -15.14
C ILE A 104 13.28 -8.84 -16.43
N ALA A 105 13.68 -7.90 -17.30
CA ALA A 105 13.10 -7.69 -18.63
C ALA A 105 13.00 -8.97 -19.48
N LYS A 106 13.89 -9.95 -19.24
CA LYS A 106 13.99 -11.22 -19.99
C LYS A 106 13.27 -12.38 -19.30
N LEU A 107 12.71 -12.16 -18.10
CA LEU A 107 12.11 -13.21 -17.28
C LEU A 107 10.61 -13.39 -17.53
N PRO A 108 10.04 -14.56 -17.16
CA PRO A 108 8.61 -14.85 -17.33
C PRO A 108 7.68 -13.81 -16.70
N VAL A 109 8.07 -13.20 -15.56
CA VAL A 109 7.26 -12.16 -14.89
C VAL A 109 7.00 -10.96 -15.81
N MET A 110 8.03 -10.47 -16.51
CA MET A 110 7.85 -9.35 -17.44
C MET A 110 7.02 -9.74 -18.66
N LYS A 111 7.16 -10.98 -19.13
CA LYS A 111 6.27 -11.51 -20.17
C LYS A 111 4.80 -11.52 -19.70
N THR A 112 4.53 -12.00 -18.49
CA THR A 112 3.17 -12.02 -17.90
C THR A 112 2.58 -10.62 -17.82
N VAL A 113 3.36 -9.63 -17.36
CA VAL A 113 2.91 -8.23 -17.29
C VAL A 113 2.59 -7.68 -18.70
N VAL A 114 3.51 -7.84 -19.65
CA VAL A 114 3.33 -7.36 -21.03
C VAL A 114 2.12 -8.02 -21.70
N ASP A 115 1.96 -9.34 -21.55
CA ASP A 115 0.83 -10.07 -22.12
C ASP A 115 -0.49 -9.61 -21.51
N SER A 116 -0.53 -9.41 -20.18
CA SER A 116 -1.68 -8.87 -19.49
C SER A 116 -2.06 -7.47 -19.98
N LEU A 117 -1.08 -6.57 -20.15
CA LEU A 117 -1.30 -5.22 -20.68
C LEU A 117 -1.87 -5.26 -22.11
N LYS A 118 -1.26 -6.09 -22.99
CA LYS A 118 -1.70 -6.27 -24.38
C LYS A 118 -3.10 -6.86 -24.47
N ALA A 119 -3.41 -7.89 -23.69
CA ALA A 119 -4.72 -8.53 -23.67
C ALA A 119 -5.84 -7.57 -23.25
N ASN A 120 -5.52 -6.58 -22.43
CA ASN A 120 -6.45 -5.54 -21.98
C ASN A 120 -6.39 -4.24 -22.81
N GLY A 121 -5.59 -4.20 -23.88
CA GLY A 121 -5.46 -3.01 -24.74
C GLY A 121 -4.85 -1.78 -24.03
N VAL A 122 -4.08 -1.98 -22.97
CA VAL A 122 -3.48 -0.89 -22.18
C VAL A 122 -2.22 -0.36 -22.89
N PRO A 123 -2.15 0.92 -23.28
CA PRO A 123 -0.94 1.49 -23.88
C PRO A 123 0.17 1.63 -22.85
N PHE A 124 1.38 1.17 -23.19
CA PHE A 124 2.53 1.24 -22.28
C PHE A 124 3.84 1.51 -22.99
N VAL A 125 4.81 2.03 -22.24
CA VAL A 125 6.22 2.13 -22.60
C VAL A 125 7.07 1.46 -21.52
N VAL A 126 8.23 0.93 -21.88
CA VAL A 126 9.12 0.21 -20.95
C VAL A 126 10.40 1.00 -20.75
N TYR A 127 10.81 1.16 -19.51
CA TYR A 127 12.15 1.54 -19.10
C TYR A 127 12.81 0.33 -18.44
N ASP A 128 13.81 -0.25 -19.10
CA ASP A 128 14.49 -1.49 -18.70
C ASP A 128 15.94 -1.27 -18.26
N LYS A 129 16.30 -0.03 -17.92
CA LYS A 129 17.68 0.39 -17.64
C LYS A 129 17.95 0.62 -16.16
N THR A 130 17.06 0.19 -15.27
CA THR A 130 17.32 0.30 -13.82
C THR A 130 18.55 -0.51 -13.43
N ARG A 131 19.41 0.08 -12.60
CA ARG A 131 20.54 -0.61 -11.96
C ARG A 131 20.13 -1.21 -10.62
N ALA A 132 20.75 -2.35 -10.28
CA ALA A 132 20.89 -2.75 -8.89
C ALA A 132 21.76 -1.72 -8.15
N GLU A 133 21.42 -1.42 -6.90
CA GLU A 133 21.96 -0.29 -6.13
C GLU A 133 21.91 1.02 -6.96
N PRO A 134 20.72 1.63 -7.11
CA PRO A 134 20.54 2.82 -7.91
C PRO A 134 21.47 3.94 -7.44
N THR A 135 22.00 4.73 -8.37
CA THR A 135 22.79 5.94 -8.10
C THR A 135 22.01 7.20 -8.46
N ASP A 136 22.49 8.36 -8.03
CA ASP A 136 21.94 9.67 -8.39
C ASP A 136 21.82 9.85 -9.90
N LYS A 137 22.84 9.42 -10.67
CA LYS A 137 22.79 9.43 -12.14
C LYS A 137 21.70 8.52 -12.70
N SER A 138 21.60 7.29 -12.20
CA SER A 138 20.56 6.35 -12.68
C SER A 138 19.14 6.83 -12.36
N PHE A 139 18.96 7.54 -11.24
CA PHE A 139 17.72 8.21 -10.90
C PHE A 139 17.42 9.32 -11.91
N GLN A 140 18.39 10.18 -12.22
CA GLN A 140 18.23 11.24 -13.23
C GLN A 140 17.83 10.67 -14.59
N ASP A 141 18.52 9.62 -15.07
CA ASP A 141 18.19 8.97 -16.34
C ASP A 141 16.73 8.47 -16.39
N ALA A 142 16.25 7.86 -15.30
CA ALA A 142 14.87 7.37 -15.20
C ALA A 142 13.85 8.51 -15.10
N ILE A 143 14.19 9.59 -14.40
CA ILE A 143 13.36 10.80 -14.28
C ILE A 143 13.22 11.47 -15.65
N GLU A 144 14.31 11.66 -16.38
CA GLU A 144 14.31 12.26 -17.72
C GLU A 144 13.48 11.44 -18.71
N PHE A 145 13.66 10.12 -18.71
CA PHE A 145 12.84 9.21 -19.52
C PHE A 145 11.35 9.37 -19.21
N THR A 146 11.01 9.49 -17.92
CA THR A 146 9.64 9.66 -17.47
C THR A 146 9.05 11.01 -17.90
N LYS A 147 9.82 12.10 -17.75
CA LYS A 147 9.43 13.46 -18.20
C LYS A 147 9.16 13.51 -19.71
N LEU A 148 9.95 12.78 -20.51
CA LEU A 148 9.76 12.68 -21.96
C LEU A 148 8.45 11.96 -22.31
N HIS A 149 8.15 10.84 -21.65
CA HIS A 149 7.01 10.00 -21.99
C HIS A 149 5.70 10.45 -21.36
N LYS A 150 5.74 11.17 -20.23
CA LYS A 150 4.56 11.69 -19.51
C LYS A 150 3.50 10.60 -19.23
N PRO A 151 3.87 9.50 -18.54
CA PRO A 151 2.89 8.48 -18.14
C PRO A 151 1.90 9.04 -17.12
N ASP A 152 0.70 8.47 -17.07
CA ASP A 152 -0.30 8.77 -16.05
C ASP A 152 -0.36 7.72 -14.94
N VAL A 153 0.17 6.51 -15.18
CA VAL A 153 0.27 5.41 -14.22
C VAL A 153 1.62 4.70 -14.35
N PHE A 154 2.15 4.21 -13.23
CA PHE A 154 3.43 3.51 -13.17
C PHE A 154 3.23 2.04 -12.76
N VAL A 155 4.06 1.16 -13.32
CA VAL A 155 4.20 -0.24 -12.93
C VAL A 155 5.67 -0.55 -12.70
N ALA A 156 6.06 -0.93 -11.49
CA ALA A 156 7.41 -1.38 -11.19
C ALA A 156 7.46 -2.91 -11.13
N VAL A 157 8.34 -3.54 -11.90
CA VAL A 157 8.51 -5.01 -11.93
C VAL A 157 9.97 -5.36 -11.69
N GLY A 158 10.29 -5.80 -10.47
CA GLY A 158 11.68 -6.07 -10.08
C GLY A 158 11.88 -6.18 -8.58
N GLY A 159 13.12 -6.01 -8.12
CA GLY A 159 13.44 -5.92 -6.69
C GLY A 159 13.29 -4.50 -6.13
N GLY A 160 13.82 -4.27 -4.92
CA GLY A 160 13.82 -2.97 -4.26
C GLY A 160 14.37 -1.84 -5.14
N SER A 161 15.48 -2.07 -5.85
CA SER A 161 16.09 -1.05 -6.72
C SER A 161 15.15 -0.57 -7.84
N VAL A 162 14.39 -1.47 -8.48
CA VAL A 162 13.40 -1.11 -9.50
C VAL A 162 12.27 -0.28 -8.92
N MET A 163 11.75 -0.70 -7.76
CA MET A 163 10.68 0.02 -7.09
C MET A 163 11.13 1.40 -6.63
N ASP A 164 12.33 1.53 -6.07
CA ASP A 164 12.88 2.79 -5.58
C ASP A 164 13.14 3.77 -6.72
N THR A 165 13.72 3.32 -7.84
CA THR A 165 13.87 4.13 -9.06
C THR A 165 12.51 4.59 -9.59
N CYS A 166 11.49 3.70 -9.59
CA CYS A 166 10.16 4.04 -10.08
C CYS A 166 9.44 5.06 -9.19
N LYS A 167 9.58 4.94 -7.86
CA LYS A 167 9.06 5.92 -6.90
C LYS A 167 9.68 7.29 -7.11
N ALA A 168 11.00 7.36 -7.30
CA ALA A 168 11.68 8.62 -7.59
C ALA A 168 11.20 9.21 -8.92
N ALA A 169 11.16 8.41 -9.99
CA ALA A 169 10.67 8.85 -11.29
C ALA A 169 9.24 9.42 -11.24
N ASN A 170 8.32 8.75 -10.53
CA ASN A 170 6.95 9.21 -10.29
C ASN A 170 6.90 10.51 -9.47
N LEU A 171 7.72 10.62 -8.43
CA LEU A 171 7.81 11.85 -7.64
C LEU A 171 8.22 13.03 -8.54
N TYR A 172 9.37 12.94 -9.21
CA TYR A 172 9.90 14.06 -9.99
C TYR A 172 9.11 14.33 -11.28
N SER A 173 8.29 13.39 -11.78
CA SER A 173 7.33 13.71 -12.84
C SER A 173 6.18 14.62 -12.38
N ASN A 174 5.83 14.57 -11.09
CA ASN A 174 4.83 15.45 -10.48
C ASN A 174 5.42 16.79 -9.98
N TYR A 175 6.75 16.90 -9.98
CA TYR A 175 7.51 18.12 -9.64
C TYR A 175 8.58 18.41 -10.71
N PRO A 176 8.18 18.84 -11.93
CA PRO A 176 9.11 18.96 -13.05
C PRO A 176 10.25 19.97 -12.82
N GLU A 177 10.00 20.99 -11.99
CA GLU A 177 10.95 22.06 -11.66
C GLU A 177 11.86 21.73 -10.45
N ALA A 178 11.64 20.59 -9.78
CA ALA A 178 12.43 20.22 -8.62
C ALA A 178 13.75 19.56 -9.02
N ASP A 179 14.84 19.99 -8.38
CA ASP A 179 16.14 19.34 -8.45
C ASP A 179 16.12 17.99 -7.73
N LEU A 180 17.02 17.07 -8.12
CA LEU A 180 17.11 15.74 -7.50
C LEU A 180 17.24 15.82 -5.97
N LEU A 181 17.97 16.78 -5.40
CA LEU A 181 18.19 16.87 -3.96
C LEU A 181 17.05 17.56 -3.18
N GLU A 182 15.99 18.03 -3.85
CA GLU A 182 14.89 18.76 -3.22
C GLU A 182 14.18 17.92 -2.14
N PHE A 183 13.82 16.68 -2.47
CA PHE A 183 13.08 15.78 -1.57
C PHE A 183 13.97 14.77 -0.84
N VAL A 184 15.27 14.73 -1.17
CA VAL A 184 16.22 13.84 -0.51
C VAL A 184 16.38 14.27 0.95
N ASN A 185 16.43 13.29 1.86
CA ASN A 185 16.49 13.53 3.29
C ASN A 185 17.69 14.41 3.68
N ALA A 186 17.47 15.31 4.64
CA ALA A 186 18.55 16.04 5.29
C ALA A 186 19.50 15.07 6.03
N PRO A 187 20.81 15.36 6.12
CA PRO A 187 21.49 16.60 5.73
C PRO A 187 21.96 16.65 4.26
N ILE A 188 21.73 15.59 3.47
CA ILE A 188 22.25 15.51 2.09
C ILE A 188 21.40 16.32 1.12
N GLY A 189 20.07 16.19 1.20
CA GLY A 189 19.12 17.01 0.47
C GLY A 189 18.39 18.01 1.38
N LYS A 190 17.36 18.65 0.83
CA LYS A 190 16.56 19.64 1.57
C LYS A 190 15.45 19.03 2.42
N GLY A 191 15.05 17.79 2.14
CA GLY A 191 13.97 17.11 2.85
C GLY A 191 12.63 17.83 2.73
N SER A 192 12.39 18.51 1.60
CA SER A 192 11.17 19.30 1.38
C SER A 192 9.91 18.45 1.46
N VAL A 193 8.81 19.06 1.90
CA VAL A 193 7.52 18.37 2.06
C VAL A 193 6.93 18.02 0.70
N ILE A 194 6.48 16.78 0.56
CA ILE A 194 5.74 16.30 -0.62
C ILE A 194 4.24 16.50 -0.37
N ASP A 195 3.71 17.59 -0.89
CA ASP A 195 2.32 18.04 -0.71
C ASP A 195 1.35 17.55 -1.80
N LYS A 196 1.83 17.29 -3.02
CA LYS A 196 1.03 16.82 -4.15
C LYS A 196 0.65 15.35 -4.00
N THR A 197 -0.45 14.99 -4.64
CA THR A 197 -0.79 13.59 -4.91
C THR A 197 0.04 13.11 -6.09
N LEU A 198 0.77 12.01 -5.90
CA LEU A 198 1.57 11.39 -6.97
C LEU A 198 0.69 10.53 -7.87
N SER A 199 1.20 10.19 -9.05
CA SER A 199 0.51 9.28 -9.96
C SER A 199 0.41 7.88 -9.34
N PRO A 200 -0.62 7.08 -9.67
CA PRO A 200 -0.73 5.72 -9.15
C PRO A 200 0.48 4.87 -9.53
N LEU A 201 0.91 4.02 -8.60
CA LEU A 201 2.03 3.08 -8.77
C LEU A 201 1.58 1.68 -8.37
N ILE A 202 1.69 0.72 -9.28
CA ILE A 202 1.56 -0.71 -9.00
C ILE A 202 2.97 -1.31 -8.87
N ALA A 203 3.27 -1.95 -7.76
CA ALA A 203 4.56 -2.60 -7.51
C ALA A 203 4.43 -4.12 -7.56
N ILE A 204 5.27 -4.78 -8.35
CA ILE A 204 5.27 -6.23 -8.58
C ILE A 204 6.66 -6.77 -8.20
N PRO A 205 6.87 -7.15 -6.93
CA PRO A 205 8.15 -7.65 -6.47
C PRO A 205 8.53 -8.98 -7.15
N THR A 206 9.82 -9.11 -7.43
CA THR A 206 10.45 -10.35 -7.93
C THR A 206 11.44 -10.95 -6.93
N THR A 207 11.59 -10.28 -5.78
CA THR A 207 12.41 -10.69 -4.64
C THR A 207 11.54 -10.76 -3.39
N ALA A 208 11.90 -11.64 -2.44
CA ALA A 208 11.28 -11.71 -1.13
C ALA A 208 12.31 -11.20 -0.10
N GLY A 209 12.28 -9.90 0.18
CA GLY A 209 13.21 -9.17 1.05
C GLY A 209 12.67 -7.77 1.34
N THR A 210 13.36 -6.72 0.92
CA THR A 210 13.09 -5.25 1.05
C THR A 210 11.68 -4.73 1.38
N GLY A 211 10.60 -5.40 0.94
CA GLY A 211 9.22 -4.99 1.16
C GLY A 211 8.87 -3.64 0.50
N SER A 212 9.68 -3.17 -0.45
CA SER A 212 9.55 -1.83 -1.05
C SER A 212 8.19 -1.62 -1.72
N GLU A 213 7.46 -2.68 -2.08
CA GLU A 213 6.08 -2.62 -2.56
C GLU A 213 5.08 -2.10 -1.53
N THR A 214 5.44 -2.05 -0.24
CA THR A 214 4.61 -1.57 0.88
C THR A 214 5.10 -0.26 1.51
N THR A 215 6.34 0.16 1.21
CA THR A 215 6.99 1.28 1.91
C THR A 215 6.94 2.58 1.13
N GLY A 216 6.99 3.70 1.86
CA GLY A 216 7.10 5.05 1.30
C GLY A 216 8.53 5.53 1.12
N THR A 217 9.49 4.62 1.00
CA THR A 217 10.92 4.95 0.92
C THR A 217 11.46 4.65 -0.47
N SER A 218 12.36 5.50 -0.96
CA SER A 218 13.15 5.30 -2.18
C SER A 218 14.61 5.60 -1.86
N ILE A 219 15.49 4.59 -2.01
CA ILE A 219 16.90 4.64 -1.62
C ILE A 219 17.80 4.60 -2.85
N PHE A 220 18.90 5.35 -2.80
CA PHE A 220 19.97 5.34 -3.80
C PHE A 220 21.33 5.68 -3.17
N ASP A 221 22.39 5.32 -3.88
CA ASP A 221 23.76 5.71 -3.57
C ASP A 221 24.04 7.09 -4.14
N TYR A 222 24.38 8.04 -3.26
CA TYR A 222 24.81 9.36 -3.66
C TYR A 222 26.32 9.36 -3.88
N GLU A 223 26.73 9.16 -5.14
CA GLU A 223 28.13 8.96 -5.52
C GLU A 223 29.07 10.10 -5.09
N PRO A 224 28.69 11.39 -5.14
CA PRO A 224 29.57 12.49 -4.73
C PRO A 224 30.06 12.40 -3.28
N LEU A 225 29.24 11.85 -2.37
CA LEU A 225 29.59 11.69 -0.96
C LEU A 225 29.85 10.23 -0.55
N LYS A 226 29.66 9.27 -1.46
CA LYS A 226 29.79 7.81 -1.20
C LYS A 226 28.93 7.33 -0.03
N VAL A 227 27.71 7.84 0.06
CA VAL A 227 26.75 7.51 1.11
C VAL A 227 25.44 7.04 0.51
N LYS A 228 24.76 6.12 1.20
CA LYS A 228 23.41 5.69 0.86
C LYS A 228 22.41 6.66 1.48
N THR A 229 21.52 7.23 0.67
CA THR A 229 20.50 8.19 1.10
C THR A 229 19.20 7.91 0.38
N GLY A 230 18.17 8.71 0.62
CA GLY A 230 16.90 8.53 -0.06
C GLY A 230 15.86 9.55 0.30
N ILE A 231 14.64 9.23 -0.11
CA ILE A 231 13.44 10.01 0.11
C ILE A 231 12.49 9.16 0.94
N ALA A 232 11.95 9.71 2.01
CA ALA A 232 10.97 9.03 2.85
C ALA A 232 9.68 9.85 2.94
N SER A 233 8.59 9.34 2.36
CA SER A 233 7.26 9.93 2.51
C SER A 233 6.17 8.91 2.23
N ARG A 234 5.07 8.99 2.99
CA ARG A 234 3.86 8.17 2.76
C ARG A 234 3.31 8.34 1.33
N LYS A 235 3.58 9.46 0.67
CA LYS A 235 3.15 9.74 -0.71
C LYS A 235 3.84 8.87 -1.76
N LEU A 236 5.04 8.35 -1.49
CA LEU A 236 5.78 7.46 -2.41
C LEU A 236 5.26 6.02 -2.38
N ARG A 237 4.40 5.70 -1.41
CA ARG A 237 3.93 4.34 -1.22
C ARG A 237 3.13 3.87 -2.45
N PRO A 238 3.40 2.64 -2.96
CA PRO A 238 2.61 2.10 -4.06
C PRO A 238 1.12 2.04 -3.74
N THR A 239 0.29 2.31 -4.73
CA THR A 239 -1.17 2.20 -4.64
C THR A 239 -1.59 0.75 -4.45
N LEU A 240 -0.90 -0.18 -5.13
CA LEU A 240 -1.12 -1.62 -5.04
C LEU A 240 0.22 -2.35 -5.11
N GLY A 241 0.48 -3.22 -4.14
CA GLY A 241 1.53 -4.23 -4.24
C GLY A 241 0.94 -5.58 -4.67
N ILE A 242 1.49 -6.18 -5.73
CA ILE A 242 1.06 -7.48 -6.27
C ILE A 242 2.15 -8.51 -5.97
N VAL A 243 1.99 -9.25 -4.88
CA VAL A 243 2.93 -10.28 -4.44
C VAL A 243 2.52 -11.63 -4.99
N ASP A 244 3.25 -12.06 -6.00
CA ASP A 244 3.03 -13.34 -6.68
C ASP A 244 4.21 -14.27 -6.40
N PRO A 245 4.03 -15.36 -5.64
CA PRO A 245 5.10 -16.31 -5.35
C PRO A 245 5.76 -16.90 -6.59
N LEU A 246 5.10 -16.89 -7.75
CA LEU A 246 5.71 -17.37 -9.00
C LEU A 246 6.85 -16.46 -9.50
N ASN A 247 6.82 -15.16 -9.15
CA ASN A 247 7.80 -14.17 -9.59
C ASN A 247 9.18 -14.37 -8.93
N THR A 248 9.21 -15.03 -7.76
CA THR A 248 10.44 -15.26 -6.99
C THR A 248 11.17 -16.56 -7.37
N ARG A 249 10.51 -17.44 -8.15
CA ARG A 249 11.05 -18.78 -8.47
C ARG A 249 12.36 -18.72 -9.25
N THR A 250 12.49 -17.73 -10.13
CA THR A 250 13.64 -17.52 -11.01
C THR A 250 14.80 -16.81 -10.32
N MET A 251 14.69 -16.41 -9.05
CA MET A 251 15.80 -15.79 -8.34
C MET A 251 17.00 -16.76 -8.25
N PRO A 252 18.23 -16.28 -8.53
CA PRO A 252 19.45 -17.03 -8.22
C PRO A 252 19.55 -17.35 -6.73
N SER A 253 20.21 -18.46 -6.38
CA SER A 253 20.28 -18.93 -4.99
C SER A 253 20.86 -17.89 -4.01
N GLN A 254 21.89 -17.15 -4.43
CA GLN A 254 22.47 -16.09 -3.60
C GLN A 254 21.49 -14.95 -3.34
N VAL A 255 20.70 -14.56 -4.34
CA VAL A 255 19.67 -13.52 -4.19
C VAL A 255 18.56 -14.00 -3.25
N LYS A 256 18.14 -15.27 -3.36
CA LYS A 256 17.13 -15.86 -2.44
C LYS A 256 17.57 -15.81 -0.99
N ILE A 257 18.83 -16.16 -0.72
CA ILE A 257 19.38 -16.16 0.65
C ILE A 257 19.52 -14.72 1.16
N ALA A 258 20.13 -13.85 0.36
CA ALA A 258 20.36 -12.46 0.76
C ALA A 258 19.05 -11.72 1.01
N SER A 259 18.08 -11.82 0.08
CA SER A 259 16.80 -11.15 0.24
C SER A 259 15.98 -11.75 1.38
N GLY A 260 16.05 -13.07 1.62
CA GLY A 260 15.31 -13.69 2.71
C GLY A 260 15.84 -13.33 4.11
N LEU A 261 17.07 -12.81 4.21
CA LEU A 261 17.68 -12.33 5.47
C LEU A 261 17.48 -10.83 5.71
N ASP A 262 17.21 -10.07 4.65
CA ASP A 262 16.90 -8.63 4.64
C ASP A 262 15.48 -8.38 5.18
#